data_AF-A0A965LSD6-F1
#
_entry.id   AF-A0A965LSD6-F1
#
_cell.length_a   1.000
_cell.length_b   1.000
_cell.length_c   1.000
_cell.angle_alpha   90.00
_cell.angle_beta   90.00
_cell.angle_gamma   90.00
#
_symmetry.space_group_name_H-M   'P 1'
#
loop_
_entity.id
_entity.type
_entity.pdbx_description
1 polymer ?
#
loop_
_entity_poly.entity_id
_entity_poly.type
_entity_poly.pdbx_seq_one_letter_code
_entity_poly.pdbx_strand_id
1 'polypeptide(L)' 'MIHFKNVNKTYPPNIVGIRNINLHIRPGEFVSIVGQSGTGKSTLAK' A
#
# COMPACT_ATOMS: atom_id res chain seq x y z
N MET A 1 -14.35 -2.42 -6.69
CA MET A 1 -13.13 -2.21 -7.50
C MET A 1 -12.23 -1.25 -6.74
N ILE A 2 -10.98 -1.62 -6.47
CA ILE A 2 -10.01 -0.77 -5.77
C ILE A 2 -8.86 -0.49 -6.74
N HIS A 3 -8.44 0.78 -6.85
CA HIS A 3 -7.37 1.17 -7.77
C HIS A 3 -6.48 2.24 -7.14
N PHE A 4 -5.22 1.88 -6.93
CA PHE A 4 -4.14 2.79 -6.54
C PHE A 4 -3.29 3.10 -7.77
N LYS A 5 -3.07 4.40 -8.01
CA LYS A 5 -2.16 4.91 -9.04
C LYS A 5 -1.14 5.84 -8.41
N ASN A 6 0.14 5.50 -8.51
CA ASN A 6 1.27 6.28 -8.01
C ASN A 6 1.10 6.76 -6.55
N VAL A 7 0.58 5.90 -5.67
CA VAL A 7 0.28 6.28 -4.29
C VAL A 7 1.57 6.36 -3.46
N ASN A 8 1.72 7.45 -2.72
CA ASN A 8 2.82 7.70 -1.80
C ASN A 8 2.25 8.05 -0.42
N LYS A 9 2.90 7.58 0.65
CA LYS A 9 2.59 7.98 2.01
C LYS A 9 3.88 8.17 2.81
N THR A 10 4.03 9.36 3.35
CA THR A 10 5.11 9.73 4.27
C THR A 10 4.50 10.16 5.60
N TYR A 11 5.09 9.70 6.70
CA TYR A 11 4.76 10.13 8.06
C TYR A 11 5.82 11.12 8.56
N PRO A 12 5.46 12.10 9.41
CA PRO A 12 6.44 12.97 10.05
C PRO A 12 7.46 12.17 10.90
N PRO A 13 8.72 12.63 11.03
CA PRO A 13 9.26 13.80 10.36
C PRO A 13 9.60 13.56 8.88
N ASN A 14 9.93 12.33 8.43
CA ASN A 14 10.21 11.99 7.02
C ASN A 14 10.24 10.46 6.76
N ILE A 15 9.39 9.68 7.41
CA ILE A 15 9.37 8.21 7.27
C ILE A 15 8.51 7.84 6.07
N VAL A 16 9.13 7.31 5.01
CA VAL A 16 8.43 6.81 3.83
C VAL A 16 7.76 5.47 4.17
N GLY A 17 6.43 5.48 4.30
CA GLY A 17 5.67 4.26 4.57
C GLY A 17 5.42 3.44 3.30
N ILE A 18 5.00 4.11 2.21
CA ILE A 18 4.91 3.51 0.87
C ILE A 18 5.31 4.55 -0.19
N ARG A 19 5.89 4.08 -1.29
CA ARG A 19 6.32 4.93 -2.42
C ARG A 19 5.89 4.29 -3.74
N ASN A 20 5.26 5.09 -4.58
CA ASN A 20 4.85 4.76 -5.94
C ASN A 20 4.10 3.42 -6.07
N ILE A 21 3.14 3.18 -5.19
CA ILE A 21 2.33 1.96 -5.25
C ILE A 21 1.27 2.08 -6.34
N ASN A 22 1.25 1.07 -7.21
CA ASN A 22 0.25 0.87 -8.25
C ASN A 22 -0.39 -0.50 -8.03
N LEU A 23 -1.70 -0.53 -7.78
CA LEU A 23 -2.44 -1.74 -7.45
C LEU A 23 -3.85 -1.65 -8.02
N HIS A 24 -4.31 -2.71 -8.67
CA HIS A 24 -5.67 -2.80 -9.18
C HIS A 24 -6.28 -4.11 -8.68
N ILE A 25 -7.37 -4.01 -7.91
CA ILE A 25 -8.13 -5.14 -7.39
C ILE A 25 -9.53 -5.12 -8.01
N ARG A 26 -9.85 -6.20 -8.71
CA ARG A 26 -11.14 -6.37 -9.38
C ARG A 26 -12.24 -6.74 -8.38
N PRO A 27 -13.53 -6.50 -8.72
CA PRO A 27 -14.64 -6.97 -7.89
C PRO A 27 -14.55 -8.49 -7.67
N GLY A 28 -14.69 -8.93 -6.42
CA GLY A 28 -14.67 -10.34 -6.03
C GLY A 28 -13.28 -10.96 -5.81
N GLU A 29 -12.18 -10.23 -6.08
CA GLU A 29 -10.84 -10.74 -5.78
C GLU A 29 -10.55 -10.75 -4.27
N PHE A 30 -9.99 -11.86 -3.79
CA PHE A 30 -9.42 -11.97 -2.45
C PHE A 30 -7.90 -11.80 -2.54
N VAL A 31 -7.36 -10.81 -1.82
CA VAL A 31 -5.94 -10.41 -1.90
C VAL A 31 -5.32 -10.41 -0.51
N SER A 32 -4.10 -10.95 -0.41
CA SER A 32 -3.28 -10.90 0.81
C SER A 32 -2.01 -10.09 0.56
N ILE A 33 -1.65 -9.22 1.51
CA ILE A 33 -0.44 -8.39 1.44
C ILE A 33 0.61 -9.00 2.38
N VAL A 34 1.71 -9.49 1.83
CA VAL A 34 2.78 -10.19 2.56
C VAL A 34 4.13 -9.48 2.43
N GLY A 35 5.05 -9.76 3.36
CA GLY A 35 6.39 -9.18 3.41
C GLY A 35 6.90 -8.95 4.83
N GLN A 36 8.20 -8.69 4.99
CA GLN A 36 8.85 -8.49 6.28
C GLN A 36 8.23 -7.34 7.10
N SER A 37 8.35 -7.36 8.43
CA SER A 37 7.93 -6.23 9.27
C SER A 37 8.58 -4.92 8.80
N GLY A 38 7.82 -3.82 8.84
CA GLY A 38 8.29 -2.49 8.42
C GLY A 38 8.19 -2.16 6.92
N THR A 39 7.79 -3.11 6.06
CA THR A 39 7.72 -2.86 4.59
C THR A 39 6.52 -2.05 4.09
N GLY A 40 5.74 -1.44 5.00
CA GLY A 40 4.61 -0.58 4.61
C GLY A 40 3.26 -1.30 4.41
N LYS A 41 3.14 -2.59 4.74
CA LYS A 41 1.86 -3.35 4.60
C LYS A 41 0.69 -2.70 5.32
N SER A 42 0.85 -2.35 6.60
CA SER A 42 -0.18 -1.67 7.39
C SER A 42 -0.42 -0.23 6.92
N THR A 43 0.57 0.40 6.28
CA THR A 43 0.40 1.70 5.63
C THR A 43 -0.42 1.57 4.35
N LEU A 44 -0.27 0.47 3.60
CA LEU A 44 -1.04 0.19 2.39
C LEU A 44 -2.50 -0.18 2.68
N ALA A 45 -2.77 -0.79 3.83
CA ALA A 45 -4.12 -1.24 4.23
C ALA A 45 -4.93 -0.20 5.03
N LYS A 46 -4.31 0.93 5.41
CA LYS A 46 -4.97 2.07 6.08
C LYS A 46 -5.28 3.18 5.08
#